data_AF-Q54BB2-F1
#
_entry.id   AF-Q54BB2-F1
#
_cell.length_a   1.000
_cell.length_b   1.000
_cell.length_c   1.000
_cell.angle_alpha   90.00
_cell.angle_beta   90.00
_cell.angle_gamma   90.00
#
_symmetry.space_group_name_H-M   'P 1'
#
loop_
_entity.id
_entity.type
_entity.pdbx_description
1 polymer ?
#
loop_
_entity_poly.entity_id
_entity_poly.type
_entity_poly.pdbx_seq_one_letter_code
_entity_poly.pdbx_strand_id
1 'polypeptide(L)'
;MFKSIFYVLILAFIVNLVQGQALQTGSYLRYQEGTCPTPAGVFNISQNNFGYQIINGSGRNVIANITVNSDSSFTANGYLYNVNPPYGFSGFTGVKGIIYNQYMFIATYAKSGTFQGGTYFFQFNSC
;
A
#
# COMPACT_ATOMS: atom_id res chain seq x y z
N MET A 1 -24.82 -35.85 -13.57
CA MET A 1 -23.58 -35.18 -14.04
C MET A 1 -23.62 -33.66 -13.88
N PHE A 2 -24.71 -32.96 -14.25
CA PHE A 2 -24.83 -31.50 -14.10
C PHE A 2 -24.68 -30.95 -12.67
N LYS A 3 -25.18 -31.66 -11.64
CA LYS A 3 -25.05 -31.23 -10.23
C LYS A 3 -23.58 -31.09 -9.79
N SER A 4 -22.71 -32.01 -10.20
CA SER A 4 -21.30 -32.00 -9.81
C SER A 4 -20.54 -30.79 -10.37
N ILE A 5 -20.82 -30.40 -11.61
CA ILE A 5 -20.19 -29.22 -12.25
C ILE A 5 -20.60 -27.93 -11.53
N PHE A 6 -21.86 -27.82 -11.11
CA PHE A 6 -22.35 -26.65 -10.40
C PHE A 6 -21.67 -26.44 -9.05
N TYR A 7 -21.43 -27.52 -8.28
CA TYR A 7 -20.69 -27.42 -7.01
C TYR A 7 -19.24 -26.98 -7.19
N VAL A 8 -18.56 -27.46 -8.24
CA VAL A 8 -17.17 -27.05 -8.54
C VAL A 8 -17.11 -25.56 -8.89
N LEU A 9 -18.07 -25.06 -9.67
CA LEU A 9 -18.14 -23.63 -10.02
C LEU A 9 -18.42 -22.74 -8.81
N ILE A 10 -19.36 -23.14 -7.93
CA ILE A 10 -19.62 -22.39 -6.69
C ILE A 10 -18.39 -22.40 -5.78
N LEU A 11 -17.71 -23.55 -5.65
CA LEU A 11 -16.51 -23.65 -4.82
C LEU A 11 -15.39 -22.75 -5.36
N ALA A 12 -15.16 -22.76 -6.68
CA ALA A 12 -14.17 -21.87 -7.31
C ALA A 12 -14.53 -20.39 -7.11
N PHE A 13 -15.81 -20.03 -7.19
CA PHE A 13 -16.26 -18.66 -6.95
C PHE A 13 -16.03 -18.23 -5.49
N ILE A 14 -16.36 -19.08 -4.51
CA ILE A 14 -16.11 -18.81 -3.10
C ILE A 14 -14.62 -18.68 -2.83
N VAL A 15 -13.78 -19.56 -3.39
CA VAL A 15 -12.31 -19.48 -3.20
C VAL A 15 -11.74 -18.17 -3.75
N ASN A 16 -12.19 -17.70 -4.92
CA ASN A 16 -11.74 -16.42 -5.48
C ASN A 16 -12.22 -15.22 -4.66
N LEU A 17 -13.41 -15.28 -4.04
CA LEU A 17 -13.90 -14.21 -3.16
C LEU A 17 -13.10 -14.09 -1.85
N VAL A 18 -12.46 -15.18 -1.41
CA VAL A 18 -11.70 -15.22 -0.15
C VAL A 18 -10.21 -14.91 -0.35
N GLN A 19 -9.71 -14.87 -1.58
CA GLN A 19 -8.33 -14.43 -1.81
C GLN A 19 -8.22 -12.94 -1.51
N GLY A 20 -7.53 -12.63 -0.39
CA GLY A 20 -7.18 -11.27 -0.03
C GLY A 20 -6.50 -10.57 -1.21
N GLN A 21 -6.83 -9.30 -1.43
CA GLN A 21 -6.29 -8.56 -2.54
C GLN A 21 -4.78 -8.33 -2.35
N ALA A 22 -3.99 -8.56 -3.40
CA ALA A 22 -2.56 -8.27 -3.40
C ALA A 22 -2.28 -6.88 -3.98
N LEU A 23 -1.15 -6.28 -3.59
CA LEU A 23 -0.65 -5.06 -4.22
C LEU A 23 -0.07 -5.39 -5.60
N GLN A 24 -0.46 -4.63 -6.61
CA GLN A 24 0.18 -4.69 -7.93
C GLN A 24 1.51 -3.92 -7.90
N THR A 25 2.56 -4.48 -8.50
CA THR A 25 3.81 -3.73 -8.71
C THR A 25 3.64 -2.71 -9.83
N GLY A 26 4.23 -1.53 -9.70
CA GLY A 26 4.17 -0.49 -10.71
C GLY A 26 4.22 0.92 -10.14
N SER A 27 3.79 1.89 -10.95
CA SER A 27 3.80 3.31 -10.61
C SER A 27 2.46 3.72 -9.99
N TYR A 28 2.49 4.52 -8.94
CA TYR A 28 1.31 5.01 -8.21
C TYR A 28 1.42 6.51 -7.96
N LEU A 29 0.29 7.20 -8.09
CA LEU A 29 0.13 8.56 -7.58
C LEU A 29 -0.26 8.50 -6.10
N ARG A 30 0.40 9.31 -5.26
CA ARG A 30 0.03 9.47 -3.86
C ARG A 30 -0.73 10.76 -3.64
N TYR A 31 -1.86 10.68 -2.97
CA TYR A 31 -2.68 11.80 -2.52
C TYR A 31 -2.62 11.86 -1.00
N GLN A 32 -2.55 13.07 -0.44
CA GLN A 32 -2.73 13.29 0.98
C GLN A 32 -4.20 13.55 1.26
N GLU A 33 -4.69 13.15 2.44
CA GLU A 33 -6.04 13.47 2.89
C GLU A 33 -6.34 14.99 2.81
N GLY A 34 -7.53 15.35 2.31
CA GLY A 34 -7.98 16.72 2.14
C GLY A 34 -9.10 16.87 1.11
N THR A 35 -9.69 18.06 1.00
CA THR A 35 -10.71 18.38 -0.01
C THR A 35 -10.02 18.60 -1.36
N CYS A 36 -10.38 17.82 -2.38
CA CYS A 36 -9.80 17.87 -3.74
C CYS A 36 -8.26 17.77 -3.76
N PRO A 37 -7.69 16.66 -3.25
CA PRO A 37 -6.24 16.54 -3.14
C PRO A 37 -5.59 16.42 -4.52
N THR A 38 -4.51 17.16 -4.73
CA THR A 38 -3.64 16.96 -5.89
C THR A 38 -2.62 15.86 -5.60
N PRO A 39 -2.14 15.14 -6.63
CA PRO A 39 -1.11 14.12 -6.42
C PRO A 39 0.19 14.78 -5.93
N ALA A 40 0.69 14.33 -4.78
CA ALA A 40 1.92 14.82 -4.16
C ALA A 40 3.19 14.27 -4.82
N GLY A 41 3.05 13.32 -5.75
CA GLY A 41 4.16 12.74 -6.50
C GLY A 41 3.90 11.31 -6.95
N VAL A 42 4.88 10.77 -7.67
CA VAL A 42 4.91 9.39 -8.16
C VAL A 42 5.70 8.51 -7.20
N PHE A 43 5.17 7.32 -6.94
CA PHE A 43 5.73 6.31 -6.06
C PHE A 43 5.72 4.97 -6.77
N ASN A 44 6.84 4.25 -6.73
CA ASN A 44 6.98 2.94 -7.36
C ASN A 44 6.87 1.84 -6.31
N ILE A 45 5.97 0.90 -6.56
CA ILE A 45 5.83 -0.33 -5.79
C ILE A 45 6.62 -1.44 -6.49
N SER A 46 7.54 -2.04 -5.76
CA SER A 46 8.29 -3.21 -6.22
C SER A 46 8.16 -4.33 -5.19
N GLN A 47 8.27 -5.57 -5.67
CA GLN A 47 8.27 -6.76 -4.84
C GLN A 47 9.65 -7.40 -4.90
N ASN A 48 10.19 -7.76 -3.73
CA ASN A 48 11.39 -8.57 -3.61
C ASN A 48 11.10 -9.79 -2.72
N ASN A 49 12.13 -10.61 -2.44
CA ASN A 49 11.98 -11.82 -1.63
C ASN A 49 11.48 -11.55 -0.19
N PHE A 50 11.57 -10.31 0.30
CA PHE A 50 11.15 -9.90 1.64
C PHE A 50 9.77 -9.22 1.66
N GLY A 51 9.09 -9.12 0.51
CA GLY A 51 7.76 -8.52 0.39
C GLY A 51 7.75 -7.28 -0.51
N TYR A 52 6.75 -6.43 -0.32
CA TYR A 52 6.60 -5.20 -1.08
C TYR A 52 7.34 -4.02 -0.42
N GLN A 53 7.83 -3.12 -1.26
CA GLN A 53 8.38 -1.82 -0.86
C GLN A 53 7.87 -0.72 -1.78
N ILE A 54 7.78 0.50 -1.25
CA ILE A 54 7.33 1.69 -1.96
C ILE A 54 8.42 2.74 -1.92
N ILE A 55 8.85 3.19 -3.09
CA ILE A 55 9.95 4.14 -3.31
C ILE A 55 9.37 5.41 -3.93
N ASN A 56 9.75 6.60 -3.45
CA ASN A 56 9.31 7.85 -4.06
C ASN A 56 10.09 8.19 -5.34
N GLY A 57 9.67 9.23 -6.07
CA GLY A 57 10.35 9.70 -7.28
C GLY A 57 11.82 10.12 -7.11
N SER A 58 12.30 10.31 -5.87
CA SER A 58 13.71 10.61 -5.57
C SER A 58 14.54 9.36 -5.23
N GLY A 59 13.98 8.15 -5.38
CA GLY A 59 14.68 6.90 -5.09
C GLY A 59 14.78 6.55 -3.60
N ARG A 60 14.01 7.23 -2.73
CA ARG A 60 14.01 6.96 -1.28
C ARG A 60 12.89 6.00 -0.92
N ASN A 61 13.19 5.01 -0.08
CA ASN A 61 12.19 4.12 0.50
C ASN A 61 11.22 4.92 1.36
N VAL A 62 9.92 4.68 1.23
CA VAL A 62 8.88 5.37 2.00
C VAL A 62 8.05 4.38 2.81
N ILE A 63 7.76 3.20 2.26
CA ILE A 63 7.14 2.09 2.98
C ILE A 63 7.93 0.81 2.67
N ALA A 64 8.21 -0.03 3.68
CA ALA A 64 8.77 -1.37 3.48
C ALA A 64 8.17 -2.38 4.48
N ASN A 65 8.54 -3.65 4.31
CA ASN A 65 8.08 -4.77 5.13
C ASN A 65 6.55 -4.88 5.14
N ILE A 66 5.92 -4.72 3.97
CA ILE A 66 4.47 -4.80 3.84
C ILE A 66 4.02 -6.25 4.03
N THR A 67 3.22 -6.47 5.07
CA THR A 67 2.56 -7.75 5.35
C THR A 67 1.07 -7.59 5.09
N VAL A 68 0.56 -8.25 4.05
CA VAL A 68 -0.85 -8.24 3.66
C VAL A 68 -1.59 -9.37 4.38
N ASN A 69 -2.70 -9.02 5.03
CA ASN A 69 -3.59 -9.94 5.73
C ASN A 69 -4.67 -10.48 4.77
N SER A 70 -5.35 -11.55 5.17
CA SER A 70 -6.41 -12.18 4.36
C SER A 70 -7.64 -11.29 4.15
N ASP A 71 -7.83 -10.25 4.97
CA ASP A 71 -8.95 -9.30 4.90
C ASP A 71 -8.64 -8.07 4.02
N SER A 72 -7.57 -8.12 3.21
CA SER A 72 -7.07 -7.01 2.39
C SER A 72 -6.55 -5.81 3.19
N SER A 73 -6.39 -5.94 4.51
CA SER A 73 -5.59 -4.98 5.29
C SER A 73 -4.09 -5.31 5.18
N PHE A 74 -3.23 -4.34 5.48
CA PHE A 74 -1.80 -4.59 5.60
C PHE A 74 -1.16 -3.79 6.74
N THR A 75 -0.01 -4.26 7.18
CA THR A 75 0.88 -3.55 8.10
C THR A 75 2.25 -3.38 7.47
N ALA A 76 2.96 -2.31 7.80
CA ALA A 76 4.25 -1.98 7.23
C ALA A 76 5.04 -1.00 8.11
N ASN A 77 6.29 -0.71 7.72
CA ASN A 77 7.12 0.35 8.30
C ASN A 77 7.25 1.52 7.32
N GLY A 78 6.87 2.71 7.77
CA GLY A 78 7.07 3.97 7.06
C GLY A 78 8.42 4.58 7.40
N TYR A 79 9.21 4.94 6.39
CA TYR A 79 10.47 5.68 6.58
C TYR A 79 10.16 7.16 6.79
N LEU A 80 10.74 7.73 7.86
CA LEU A 80 10.68 9.16 8.13
C LEU A 80 11.97 9.84 7.69
N TYR A 81 11.82 11.05 7.16
CA TYR A 81 12.93 11.88 6.73
C TYR A 81 12.82 13.26 7.36
N ASN A 82 13.96 13.84 7.72
CA ASN A 82 14.04 15.22 8.15
C ASN A 82 13.71 16.14 6.98
N VAL A 83 12.74 17.04 7.20
CA VAL A 83 12.39 18.13 6.28
C VAL A 83 13.29 19.36 6.44
N ASN A 84 14.06 19.42 7.53
CA ASN A 84 15.02 20.49 7.81
C ASN A 84 16.44 19.92 7.88
N PRO A 85 17.48 20.72 7.56
CA PRO A 85 18.86 20.30 7.71
C PRO A 85 19.19 19.82 9.14
N PRO A 86 19.99 18.75 9.29
CA PRO A 86 20.51 17.89 8.22
C PRO A 86 19.42 17.00 7.61
N TYR A 87 19.27 17.06 6.29
CA TYR A 87 18.34 16.21 5.55
C TYR A 87 18.81 14.77 5.62
N GLY A 88 17.95 13.86 6.06
CA GLY A 88 18.33 12.47 6.23
C GLY A 88 17.20 11.62 6.77
N PHE A 89 17.44 10.32 6.80
CA PHE A 89 16.58 9.37 7.49
C PHE A 89 16.53 9.72 8.99
N SER A 90 15.33 9.79 9.55
CA SER A 90 15.10 10.16 10.96
C SER A 90 14.51 9.03 11.81
N GLY A 91 14.06 7.95 11.19
CA GLY A 91 13.52 6.79 11.89
C GLY A 91 12.37 6.14 11.14
N PHE A 92 11.65 5.28 11.85
CA PHE A 92 10.48 4.58 11.33
C PHE A 92 9.20 5.01 12.05
N THR A 93 8.08 4.81 11.40
CA THR A 93 6.75 4.79 12.02
C THR A 93 5.96 3.58 11.54
N GLY A 94 5.04 3.08 12.37
CA GLY A 94 4.12 2.04 11.95
C GLY A 94 3.17 2.57 10.87
N VAL A 95 2.90 1.74 9.86
CA VAL A 95 1.91 2.01 8.81
C VAL A 95 0.89 0.89 8.82
N LYS A 96 -0.39 1.26 8.77
CA LYS A 96 -1.51 0.34 8.52
C LYS A 96 -2.18 0.75 7.23
N GLY A 97 -2.76 -0.18 6.50
CA GLY A 97 -3.47 0.16 5.28
C GLY A 97 -4.55 -0.82 4.89
N ILE A 98 -5.32 -0.43 3.89
CA ILE A 98 -6.43 -1.20 3.32
C ILE A 98 -6.28 -1.16 1.80
N ILE A 99 -6.29 -2.33 1.18
CA ILE A 99 -6.29 -2.51 -0.27
C ILE A 99 -7.76 -2.56 -0.72
N TYR A 100 -8.16 -1.61 -1.57
CA TYR A 100 -9.52 -1.56 -2.13
C TYR A 100 -9.65 -2.44 -3.38
N ASN A 101 -8.59 -2.43 -4.17
CA ASN A 101 -8.34 -3.32 -5.31
C ASN A 101 -6.84 -3.31 -5.60
N GLN A 102 -6.38 -4.17 -6.51
CA GLN A 102 -4.96 -4.26 -6.87
C GLN A 102 -4.35 -2.91 -7.37
N TYR A 103 -5.18 -1.96 -7.80
CA TYR A 103 -4.77 -0.65 -8.30
C TYR A 103 -4.95 0.50 -7.28
N MET A 104 -5.55 0.26 -6.11
CA MET A 104 -5.84 1.32 -5.15
C MET A 104 -5.74 0.85 -3.70
N PHE A 105 -5.05 1.62 -2.86
CA PHE A 105 -4.98 1.36 -1.42
C PHE A 105 -4.82 2.65 -0.62
N ILE A 106 -5.10 2.56 0.68
CA ILE A 106 -4.85 3.62 1.66
C ILE A 106 -3.74 3.17 2.61
N ALA A 107 -2.87 4.10 3.00
CA ALA A 107 -1.88 3.91 4.04
C ALA A 107 -1.99 5.02 5.10
N THR A 108 -2.20 4.64 6.35
CA THR A 108 -2.22 5.53 7.51
C THR A 108 -0.95 5.34 8.32
N TYR A 109 -0.18 6.41 8.45
CA TYR A 109 1.05 6.44 9.21
C TYR A 109 0.75 6.84 10.65
N ALA A 110 1.27 6.07 11.60
CA ALA A 110 1.18 6.40 13.01
C ALA A 110 2.03 7.64 13.36
N LYS A 111 1.66 8.29 14.45
CA LYS A 111 2.47 9.34 15.08
C LYS A 111 3.78 8.74 15.61
N SER A 112 4.91 9.41 15.36
CA SER A 112 6.23 9.00 15.86
C SER A 112 7.11 10.23 16.08
N GLY A 113 7.53 10.47 17.33
CA GLY A 113 8.27 11.68 17.70
C GLY A 113 7.51 12.96 17.34
N THR A 114 8.12 13.81 16.51
CA THR A 114 7.53 15.06 16.01
C THR A 114 6.63 14.87 14.79
N PHE A 115 6.68 13.72 14.12
CA PHE A 115 5.83 13.41 12.97
C PHE A 115 4.41 13.06 13.46
N GLN A 116 3.41 13.83 13.03
CA GLN A 116 2.02 13.71 13.52
C GLN A 116 1.25 12.51 12.95
N GLY A 117 1.81 11.79 11.98
CA GLY A 117 1.06 10.80 11.23
C GLY A 117 0.33 11.42 10.04
N GLY A 118 -0.49 10.61 9.38
CA GLY A 118 -1.32 11.06 8.27
C GLY A 118 -1.85 9.90 7.44
N THR A 119 -2.96 10.14 6.74
CA THR A 119 -3.55 9.18 5.80
C THR A 119 -3.21 9.59 4.37
N TYR A 120 -2.76 8.62 3.59
CA TYR A 120 -2.40 8.79 2.19
C TYR A 120 -3.11 7.76 1.32
N PHE A 121 -3.59 8.20 0.18
CA PHE A 121 -4.29 7.37 -0.81
C PHE A 121 -3.34 7.14 -1.97
N PHE A 122 -3.30 5.92 -2.48
CA PHE A 122 -2.44 5.54 -3.59
C PHE A 122 -3.30 4.95 -4.70
N GLN A 123 -3.09 5.44 -5.92
CA GLN A 123 -3.79 4.98 -7.12
C GLN A 123 -2.77 4.65 -8.21
N PHE A 124 -2.92 3.50 -8.85
CA PHE A 124 -2.04 3.06 -9.93
C PHE A 124 -2.04 4.08 -11.06
N ASN A 125 -0.85 4.47 -11.49
CA ASN A 125 -0.63 5.42 -12.58
C ASN A 125 -0.37 4.64 -13.87
N SER A 126 -1.37 4.60 -14.75
CA SER A 126 -1.31 3.92 -16.05
C SER A 126 -1.02 4.85 -17.23
N CYS A 127 -0.80 6.14 -16.97
CA CYS A 127 -0.56 7.16 -18.00
C CYS A 127 0.89 7.20 -18.47
#